data_AF-A0A8S3FQF5-F1
#
_entry.id   AF-A0A8S3FQF5-F1
#
_cell.length_a   1.000
_cell.length_b   1.000
_cell.length_c   1.000
_cell.angle_alpha   90.00
_cell.angle_beta   90.00
_cell.angle_gamma   90.00
#
_symmetry.space_group_name_H-M   'P 1'
#
loop_
_entity.id
_entity.type
_entity.pdbx_description
1 polymer ?
#
loop_
_entity_poly.entity_id
_entity_poly.type
_entity_poly.pdbx_seq_one_letter_code
_entity_poly.pdbx_strand_id
1 'polypeptide(L)'
;VPKLELTNPKNFPIEALERCEKELRIQAQNYIGGEMVYLLAHYAQTFLDEFRTKRRPPSQIQVSPEQNSENDEHQQIEREINAIREEHLKQAEKQRYRQSDVSSTKPVKLARIISETIVKFENPIEVSVRRGHVLYKEMHPIISDQILNTSYICTDSDSANVYCLYEWNFEGVQNDDQILDLENFLAQYRSEIGNIENDMRRLLNIRHSLLCKIVAYQYLVHDTATYTFRVLTDWPEASSLEVFNCCPVSESLLKKIAISLCEVLLFLHSKSIIHRAINTKSVYLCTTGIKITRTSFVRRFDHYFYS
;
A
#
# COMPACT_ATOMS: atom_id res chain seq x y z
N VAL A 1 -5.65 36.20 -14.33
CA VAL A 1 -4.93 35.36 -13.35
C VAL A 1 -5.96 34.68 -12.46
N PRO A 2 -5.96 33.35 -12.32
CA PRO A 2 -6.90 32.65 -11.44
C PRO A 2 -6.74 33.14 -9.99
N LYS A 3 -7.86 33.32 -9.29
CA LYS A 3 -7.83 33.62 -7.86
C LYS A 3 -7.44 32.34 -7.12
N LEU A 4 -6.19 32.26 -6.68
CA LEU A 4 -5.68 31.15 -5.88
C LEU A 4 -5.92 31.48 -4.41
N GLU A 5 -6.71 30.67 -3.73
CA GLU A 5 -6.90 30.74 -2.27
C GLU A 5 -6.40 29.43 -1.67
N LEU A 6 -5.33 29.51 -0.89
CA LEU A 6 -4.84 28.39 -0.10
C LEU A 6 -5.45 28.46 1.29
N THR A 7 -6.17 27.42 1.69
CA THR A 7 -6.62 27.27 3.07
C THR A 7 -5.55 26.51 3.85
N ASN A 8 -5.17 27.01 5.02
CA ASN A 8 -4.17 26.35 5.86
C ASN A 8 -4.78 25.14 6.58
N PRO A 9 -4.43 23.89 6.24
CA PRO A 9 -4.85 22.74 7.03
C PRO A 9 -4.08 22.73 8.36
N LYS A 10 -4.70 22.22 9.44
CA LYS A 10 -4.06 22.10 10.76
C LYS A 10 -2.66 21.48 10.63
N ASN A 11 -1.65 22.14 11.20
CA ASN A 11 -0.22 21.75 11.26
C ASN A 11 0.65 22.04 10.03
N PHE A 12 0.21 22.83 9.03
CA PHE A 12 1.10 23.31 7.98
C PHE A 12 1.77 24.64 8.37
N PRO A 13 3.10 24.78 8.28
CA PRO A 13 3.77 26.03 8.66
C PRO A 13 3.39 27.15 7.71
N ILE A 14 3.21 28.34 8.30
CA ILE A 14 2.84 29.55 7.57
C ILE A 14 3.90 29.88 6.50
N GLU A 15 5.19 29.75 6.84
CA GLU A 15 6.30 29.99 5.88
C GLU A 15 6.26 29.05 4.67
N ALA A 16 5.92 27.78 4.88
CA ALA A 16 5.79 26.80 3.81
C ALA A 16 4.54 27.08 2.94
N LEU A 17 3.47 27.57 3.56
CA LEU A 17 2.25 27.99 2.86
C LEU A 17 2.51 29.20 1.96
N GLU A 18 3.18 30.22 2.49
CA GLU A 18 3.55 31.43 1.75
C GLU A 18 4.48 31.11 0.58
N ARG A 19 5.44 30.19 0.78
CA ARG A 19 6.30 29.70 -0.30
C ARG A 19 5.50 29.01 -1.39
N CYS A 20 4.62 28.07 -1.01
CA CYS A 20 3.76 27.36 -1.95
C CYS A 20 2.87 28.33 -2.73
N GLU A 21 2.29 29.32 -2.05
CA GLU A 21 1.44 30.34 -2.68
C GLU A 21 2.21 31.16 -3.70
N LYS A 22 3.42 31.61 -3.35
CA LYS A 22 4.28 32.39 -4.24
C LYS A 22 4.65 31.58 -5.49
N GLU A 23 5.09 30.34 -5.31
CA GLU A 23 5.49 29.48 -6.42
C GLU A 23 4.29 29.10 -7.31
N LEU A 24 3.11 28.82 -6.73
CA LEU A 24 1.88 28.60 -7.49
C LEU A 24 1.43 29.83 -8.28
N ARG A 25 1.56 31.04 -7.72
CA ARG A 25 1.26 32.29 -8.43
C ARG A 25 2.19 32.53 -9.62
N ILE A 26 3.48 32.20 -9.48
CA ILE A 26 4.46 32.27 -10.57
C ILE A 26 4.07 31.27 -11.67
N GLN A 27 3.79 30.02 -11.31
CA GLN A 27 3.37 28.99 -12.28
C GLN A 27 2.05 29.39 -12.97
N ALA A 28 1.09 29.96 -12.25
CA ALA A 28 -0.20 30.40 -12.81
C ALA A 28 -0.08 31.58 -13.79
N GLN A 29 1.02 32.33 -13.78
CA GLN A 29 1.31 33.37 -14.78
C GLN A 29 1.87 32.79 -16.08
N ASN A 30 2.46 31.60 -16.03
CA ASN A 30 3.14 30.97 -17.16
C ASN A 30 2.21 30.09 -18.02
N TYR A 31 1.00 29.77 -17.55
CA TYR A 31 0.08 28.87 -18.24
C TYR A 31 -1.31 29.49 -18.41
N ILE A 32 -2.05 29.02 -19.42
CA ILE A 32 -3.42 29.44 -19.75
C ILE A 32 -4.31 28.23 -19.99
N GLY A 33 -5.60 28.32 -19.63
CA GLY A 33 -6.61 27.28 -19.92
C GLY A 33 -6.58 26.06 -18.99
N GLY A 34 -7.06 24.92 -19.48
CA GLY A 34 -7.22 23.67 -18.68
C GLY A 34 -5.90 23.01 -18.27
N GLU A 35 -4.84 23.18 -19.07
CA GLU A 35 -3.49 22.68 -18.78
C GLU A 35 -2.89 23.36 -17.53
N MET A 36 -3.17 24.65 -17.34
CA MET A 36 -2.79 25.39 -16.14
C MET A 36 -3.34 24.73 -14.87
N VAL A 37 -4.60 24.29 -14.87
CA VAL A 37 -5.23 23.68 -13.68
C VAL A 37 -4.52 22.37 -13.31
N TYR A 38 -4.22 21.54 -14.30
CA TYR A 38 -3.49 20.29 -14.10
C TYR A 38 -2.08 20.54 -13.56
N LEU A 39 -1.33 21.45 -14.19
CA LEU A 39 0.06 21.75 -13.79
C LEU A 39 0.14 22.35 -12.38
N LEU A 40 -0.82 23.22 -12.02
CA LEU A 40 -0.91 23.78 -10.67
C LEU A 40 -1.27 22.70 -9.63
N ALA A 41 -2.22 21.80 -9.95
CA ALA A 41 -2.58 20.70 -9.06
C ALA A 41 -1.42 19.70 -8.87
N HIS A 42 -0.71 19.38 -9.96
CA HIS A 42 0.48 18.53 -9.93
C HIS A 42 1.58 19.17 -9.08
N TYR A 43 1.86 20.47 -9.29
CA TYR A 43 2.83 21.21 -8.50
C TYR A 43 2.49 21.18 -7.00
N ALA A 44 1.24 21.47 -6.64
CA ALA A 44 0.80 21.44 -5.25
C ALA A 44 0.98 20.06 -4.60
N GLN A 45 0.68 18.98 -5.32
CA GLN A 45 0.92 17.61 -4.83
C GLN A 45 2.40 17.34 -4.60
N THR A 46 3.26 17.67 -5.56
CA THR A 46 4.70 17.47 -5.46
C THR A 46 5.29 18.28 -4.30
N PHE A 47 4.89 19.54 -4.14
CA PHE A 47 5.31 20.40 -3.03
C PHE A 47 4.93 19.79 -1.67
N LEU A 48 3.70 19.30 -1.52
CA LEU A 48 3.24 18.67 -0.28
C LEU A 48 3.99 17.35 0.02
N ASP A 49 4.28 16.56 -1.01
CA ASP A 49 5.06 15.33 -0.86
C ASP A 49 6.50 15.60 -0.42
N GLU A 50 7.18 16.58 -1.05
CA GLU A 50 8.51 17.03 -0.64
C GLU A 50 8.56 17.58 0.78
N PHE A 51 7.54 18.35 1.15
CA PHE A 51 7.46 18.94 2.48
C PHE A 51 7.31 17.87 3.56
N ARG A 52 6.53 16.81 3.29
CA ARG A 52 6.37 15.68 4.21
C ARG A 52 7.63 14.82 4.32
N THR A 53 8.36 14.59 3.22
CA THR A 53 9.59 13.79 3.25
C THR A 53 10.71 14.51 4.00
N LYS A 54 10.88 15.83 3.82
CA LYS A 54 11.92 16.63 4.50
C LYS A 54 11.73 16.80 6.01
N ARG A 55 10.53 16.53 6.55
CA ARG A 55 10.20 16.65 7.99
C ARG A 55 10.23 15.34 8.77
N ARG A 56 10.47 14.19 8.12
CA ARG A 56 10.84 13.00 8.89
C ARG A 56 12.27 13.22 9.40
N PRO A 57 12.52 13.16 10.72
CA PRO A 57 13.90 13.06 11.18
C PRO A 57 14.49 11.77 10.58
N PRO A 58 15.77 11.75 10.17
CA PRO A 58 16.47 10.47 10.05
C PRO A 58 16.29 9.75 11.39
N SER A 59 15.89 8.49 11.34
CA SER A 59 15.64 7.63 12.49
C SER A 59 16.63 7.87 13.64
N GLN A 60 16.22 8.69 14.61
CA GLN A 60 16.91 8.89 15.88
C GLN A 60 15.91 8.64 16.99
N ILE A 61 16.24 7.60 17.74
CA ILE A 61 15.57 7.04 18.92
C ILE A 61 15.33 8.14 19.96
N GLN A 62 14.07 8.41 20.29
CA GLN A 62 13.69 8.99 21.58
C GLN A 62 12.40 8.32 22.07
N VAL A 63 12.57 7.33 22.95
CA VAL A 63 11.50 6.67 23.71
C VAL A 63 11.01 7.65 24.78
N SER A 64 9.71 7.91 24.82
CA SER A 64 9.04 8.72 25.85
C SER A 64 8.34 7.79 26.87
N PRO A 65 8.18 8.17 28.15
CA PRO A 65 7.96 7.21 29.24
C PRO A 65 6.51 6.73 29.47
N GLU A 66 5.60 6.88 28.51
CA GLU A 66 4.15 6.67 28.74
C GLU A 66 3.59 5.32 28.22
N GLN A 67 4.43 4.30 27.97
CA GLN A 67 4.02 3.02 27.38
C GLN A 67 4.01 1.82 28.34
N ASN A 68 3.41 1.94 29.52
CA ASN A 68 3.37 0.84 30.49
C ASN A 68 2.10 -0.04 30.45
N SER A 69 1.12 0.25 29.59
CA SER A 69 -0.05 -0.64 29.39
C SER A 69 -0.07 -1.35 28.03
N GLU A 70 0.60 -0.80 27.00
CA GLU A 70 0.72 -1.43 25.67
C GLU A 70 1.81 -2.52 25.65
N ASN A 71 2.72 -2.53 26.63
CA ASN A 71 3.77 -3.54 26.75
C ASN A 71 3.25 -4.92 27.17
N ASP A 72 2.10 -4.99 27.86
CA ASP A 72 1.55 -6.28 28.30
C ASP A 72 0.88 -7.03 27.14
N GLU A 73 0.15 -6.32 26.25
CA GLU A 73 -0.40 -6.91 25.03
C GLU A 73 0.70 -7.30 24.05
N HIS A 74 1.75 -6.48 23.91
CA HIS A 74 2.91 -6.80 23.09
C HIS A 74 3.72 -7.99 23.62
N GLN A 75 3.90 -8.12 24.94
CA GLN A 75 4.53 -9.30 25.53
C GLN A 75 3.68 -10.57 25.36
N GLN A 76 2.36 -10.45 25.36
CA GLN A 76 1.48 -11.59 25.14
C GLN A 76 1.53 -12.09 23.70
N ILE A 77 1.55 -11.15 22.73
CA ILE A 77 1.78 -11.45 21.31
C ILE A 77 3.17 -12.05 21.09
N GLU A 78 4.20 -11.56 21.79
CA GLU A 78 5.57 -12.08 21.70
C GLU A 78 5.68 -13.53 22.22
N ARG A 79 4.94 -13.88 23.27
CA ARG A 79 4.86 -15.25 23.78
C ARG A 79 4.14 -16.19 22.81
N GLU A 80 3.05 -15.74 22.18
CA GLU A 80 2.35 -16.53 21.15
C GLU A 80 3.23 -16.76 19.90
N ILE A 81 3.93 -15.72 19.43
CA ILE A 81 4.86 -15.83 18.30
C ILE A 81 6.00 -16.80 18.61
N ASN A 82 6.56 -16.76 19.82
CA ASN A 82 7.63 -17.67 20.21
C ASN A 82 7.14 -19.12 20.40
N ALA A 83 5.91 -19.32 20.88
CA ALA A 83 5.31 -20.65 20.94
C ALA A 83 5.09 -21.25 19.54
N ILE A 84 4.60 -20.45 18.59
CA ILE A 84 4.44 -20.85 17.19
C ILE A 84 5.80 -21.20 16.55
N ARG A 85 6.85 -20.42 16.85
CA ARG A 85 8.23 -20.70 16.41
C ARG A 85 8.73 -22.06 16.90
N GLU A 86 8.57 -22.37 18.18
CA GLU A 86 9.01 -23.66 18.71
C GLU A 86 8.25 -24.85 18.10
N GLU A 87 6.96 -24.68 17.83
CA GLU A 87 6.15 -25.73 17.22
C GLU A 87 6.55 -25.97 15.75
N HIS A 88 6.79 -24.89 14.98
CA HIS A 88 7.28 -24.98 13.60
C HIS A 88 8.68 -25.59 13.52
N LEU A 89 9.59 -25.26 14.44
CA LEU A 89 10.92 -25.88 14.53
C LEU A 89 10.83 -27.38 14.79
N LYS A 90 9.98 -27.81 15.74
CA LYS A 90 9.73 -29.23 16.04
C LYS A 90 9.10 -29.99 14.86
N GLN A 91 8.25 -29.33 14.07
CA GLN A 91 7.66 -29.93 12.88
C GLN A 91 8.66 -30.03 11.71
N ALA A 92 9.49 -29.00 11.50
CA ALA A 92 10.53 -28.99 10.48
C ALA A 92 11.63 -30.03 10.74
N GLU A 93 12.04 -30.21 12.00
CA GLU A 93 12.97 -31.27 12.38
C GLU A 93 12.38 -32.67 12.15
N LYS A 94 11.10 -32.89 12.49
CA LYS A 94 10.39 -34.15 12.20
C LYS A 94 10.27 -34.44 10.70
N GLN A 95 10.14 -33.41 9.86
CA GLN A 95 10.11 -33.57 8.41
C GLN A 95 11.50 -33.85 7.81
N ARG A 96 12.56 -33.23 8.34
CA ARG A 96 13.94 -33.52 7.94
C ARG A 96 14.35 -34.96 8.25
N TYR A 97 13.95 -35.50 9.40
CA TYR A 97 14.16 -36.91 9.73
C TYR A 97 13.37 -37.89 8.87
N ARG A 98 12.29 -37.45 8.19
CA ARG A 98 11.49 -38.29 7.29
C ARG A 98 11.95 -38.25 5.82
N GLN A 99 12.67 -37.20 5.42
CA GLN A 99 13.13 -37.01 4.04
C GLN A 99 14.55 -37.55 3.78
N SER A 100 15.27 -38.00 4.81
CA SER A 100 16.58 -38.66 4.64
C SER A 100 16.50 -40.12 4.16
N ASP A 101 15.29 -40.70 4.07
CA ASP A 101 15.04 -41.98 3.43
C ASP A 101 14.09 -41.79 2.25
N VAL A 102 14.41 -42.42 1.11
CA VAL A 102 13.69 -42.41 -0.18
C VAL A 102 14.15 -41.34 -1.19
N SER A 103 15.32 -41.63 -1.76
CA SER A 103 15.67 -41.27 -3.14
C SER A 103 14.85 -42.13 -4.13
N SER A 104 14.16 -41.51 -5.08
CA SER A 104 14.30 -41.79 -6.53
C SER A 104 13.16 -41.26 -7.42
N THR A 105 13.57 -40.67 -8.55
CA THR A 105 12.96 -40.71 -9.91
C THR A 105 11.72 -39.88 -10.29
N LYS A 106 12.03 -38.84 -11.09
CA LYS A 106 11.51 -38.47 -12.44
C LYS A 106 10.17 -37.68 -12.58
N PRO A 107 10.05 -36.91 -13.68
CA PRO A 107 9.41 -35.59 -13.70
C PRO A 107 7.96 -35.66 -14.14
N VAL A 108 7.09 -34.82 -13.57
CA VAL A 108 5.70 -34.72 -14.02
C VAL A 108 5.23 -33.26 -14.09
N LYS A 109 4.98 -32.85 -15.33
CA LYS A 109 3.93 -31.97 -15.85
C LYS A 109 3.62 -30.67 -15.11
N LEU A 110 3.77 -29.57 -15.86
CA LEU A 110 2.94 -28.37 -15.81
C LEU A 110 1.44 -28.71 -15.75
N ALA A 111 0.95 -29.04 -14.57
CA ALA A 111 -0.45 -28.93 -14.21
C ALA A 111 -0.58 -27.61 -13.44
N ARG A 112 -1.34 -26.71 -14.03
CA ARG A 112 -1.82 -25.44 -13.51
C ARG A 112 -2.55 -25.68 -12.19
N ILE A 113 -1.82 -25.83 -11.09
CA ILE A 113 -2.36 -25.79 -9.74
C ILE A 113 -2.60 -24.31 -9.46
N ILE A 114 -3.79 -23.82 -9.82
CA ILE A 114 -4.40 -22.74 -9.04
C ILE A 114 -4.73 -23.42 -7.72
N SER A 115 -3.78 -23.46 -6.79
CA SER A 115 -4.14 -23.74 -5.41
C SER A 115 -5.05 -22.59 -5.02
N GLU A 116 -6.33 -22.87 -4.81
CA GLU A 116 -7.29 -21.92 -4.25
C GLU A 116 -6.84 -21.62 -2.80
N THR A 117 -5.82 -20.79 -2.67
CA THR A 117 -5.28 -20.41 -1.37
C THR A 117 -6.28 -19.47 -0.73
N ILE A 118 -6.96 -19.96 0.30
CA ILE A 118 -7.81 -19.13 1.16
C ILE A 118 -6.90 -18.22 1.97
N VAL A 119 -7.16 -16.92 1.91
CA VAL A 119 -6.49 -15.91 2.73
C VAL A 119 -7.46 -15.46 3.81
N LYS A 120 -7.08 -15.63 5.07
CA LYS A 120 -7.86 -15.19 6.22
C LYS A 120 -7.29 -13.90 6.77
N PHE A 121 -8.17 -12.92 6.97
CA PHE A 121 -7.91 -11.71 7.72
C PHE A 121 -8.66 -11.82 9.03
N GLU A 122 -8.01 -11.51 10.14
CA GLU A 122 -8.62 -11.57 11.48
C GLU A 122 -8.83 -10.16 12.05
N ASN A 123 -8.03 -9.19 11.61
CA ASN A 123 -8.11 -7.79 12.04
C ASN A 123 -8.06 -6.86 10.82
N PRO A 124 -8.87 -5.78 10.77
CA PRO A 124 -9.89 -5.36 11.72
C PRO A 124 -11.24 -6.09 11.58
N ILE A 125 -11.41 -6.90 10.54
CA ILE A 125 -12.65 -7.64 10.24
C ILE A 125 -12.24 -9.06 9.90
N GLU A 126 -12.92 -10.03 10.49
CA GLU A 126 -12.78 -11.44 10.12
C GLU A 126 -13.36 -11.64 8.71
N VAL A 127 -12.49 -11.90 7.73
CA VAL A 127 -12.89 -12.17 6.35
C VAL A 127 -11.96 -13.19 5.72
N SER A 128 -12.54 -14.20 5.10
CA SER A 128 -11.81 -15.25 4.39
C SER A 128 -12.06 -15.10 2.90
N VAL A 129 -11.02 -14.90 2.11
CA VAL A 129 -11.14 -14.70 0.66
C VAL A 129 -10.40 -15.78 -0.11
N ARG A 130 -11.06 -16.34 -1.13
CA ARG A 130 -10.46 -17.26 -2.09
C ARG A 130 -9.73 -16.46 -3.15
N ARG A 131 -8.42 -16.70 -3.30
CA ARG A 131 -7.63 -16.12 -4.40
C ARG A 131 -8.12 -16.65 -5.74
N GLY A 132 -8.59 -15.75 -6.58
CA GLY A 132 -8.97 -16.02 -7.95
C GLY A 132 -7.86 -15.63 -8.93
N HIS A 133 -8.26 -14.98 -10.02
CA HIS A 133 -7.35 -14.59 -11.08
C HIS A 133 -6.40 -13.45 -10.66
N VAL A 134 -5.14 -13.58 -11.05
CA VAL A 134 -4.14 -12.50 -10.97
C VAL A 134 -4.56 -11.40 -11.95
N LEU A 135 -4.72 -10.18 -11.44
CA LEU A 135 -5.00 -9.00 -12.24
C LEU A 135 -3.73 -8.34 -12.76
N TYR A 136 -2.73 -8.26 -11.89
CA TYR A 136 -1.53 -7.51 -12.16
C TYR A 136 -0.36 -8.09 -11.37
N LYS A 137 0.82 -8.11 -12.01
CA LYS A 137 2.09 -8.45 -11.39
C LYS A 137 3.12 -7.41 -11.82
N GLU A 138 3.80 -6.83 -10.85
CA GLU A 138 4.90 -5.91 -11.09
C GLU A 138 6.17 -6.47 -10.47
N MET A 139 7.23 -6.51 -11.28
CA MET A 139 8.57 -6.84 -10.85
C MET A 139 9.32 -5.53 -10.63
N HIS A 140 10.01 -5.41 -9.50
CA HIS A 140 10.81 -4.23 -9.20
C HIS A 140 12.22 -4.41 -9.80
N PRO A 141 12.74 -3.47 -10.60
CA PRO A 141 13.98 -3.66 -11.35
C PRO A 141 15.25 -3.73 -10.47
N ILE A 142 15.18 -3.29 -9.22
CA ILE A 142 16.33 -3.31 -8.28
C ILE A 142 16.55 -4.71 -7.68
N ILE A 143 15.51 -5.54 -7.59
CA ILE A 143 15.60 -6.93 -7.12
C ILE A 143 15.37 -7.81 -8.34
N SER A 144 16.44 -8.12 -9.07
CA SER A 144 16.33 -9.03 -10.22
C SER A 144 15.78 -10.37 -9.73
N ASP A 145 14.70 -10.82 -10.37
CA ASP A 145 14.02 -12.12 -10.23
C ASP A 145 12.85 -12.25 -9.24
N GLN A 146 12.37 -11.17 -8.60
CA GLN A 146 11.24 -11.27 -7.66
C GLN A 146 10.04 -10.33 -7.94
N ILE A 147 8.84 -10.89 -7.78
CA ILE A 147 7.58 -10.16 -7.90
C ILE A 147 7.31 -9.46 -6.57
N LEU A 148 7.54 -8.15 -6.56
CA LEU A 148 7.35 -7.32 -5.38
C LEU A 148 5.87 -7.07 -5.08
N ASN A 149 5.03 -6.97 -6.12
CA ASN A 149 3.62 -6.61 -5.99
C ASN A 149 2.75 -7.47 -6.91
N THR A 150 1.77 -8.16 -6.33
CA THR A 150 0.74 -8.88 -7.07
C THR A 150 -0.64 -8.44 -6.62
N SER A 151 -1.55 -8.20 -7.57
CA SER A 151 -2.97 -8.04 -7.26
C SER A 151 -3.81 -9.18 -7.81
N TYR A 152 -4.83 -9.56 -7.04
CA TYR A 152 -5.74 -10.67 -7.35
C TYR A 152 -7.19 -10.19 -7.25
N ILE A 153 -8.06 -10.69 -8.13
CA ILE A 153 -9.50 -10.75 -7.82
C ILE A 153 -9.68 -11.85 -6.80
N CYS A 154 -10.41 -11.55 -5.72
CA CYS A 154 -10.76 -12.53 -4.71
C CYS A 154 -12.27 -12.56 -4.49
N THR A 155 -12.76 -13.70 -4.04
CA THR A 155 -14.16 -13.86 -3.65
C THR A 155 -14.22 -14.23 -2.17
N ASP A 156 -15.11 -13.60 -1.42
CA ASP A 156 -15.42 -14.02 -0.06
C ASP A 156 -15.89 -15.48 -0.06
N SER A 157 -15.32 -16.31 0.81
CA SER A 157 -15.74 -17.70 0.95
C SER A 157 -17.18 -17.85 1.41
N ASP A 158 -17.70 -16.86 2.14
CA ASP A 158 -18.97 -16.97 2.86
C ASP A 158 -20.06 -16.09 2.22
N SER A 159 -19.70 -14.89 1.75
CA SER A 159 -20.67 -13.90 1.25
C SER A 159 -20.74 -13.78 -0.28
N ALA A 160 -19.87 -14.46 -1.01
CA ALA A 160 -19.67 -14.30 -2.46
C ALA A 160 -19.35 -12.86 -2.92
N ASN A 161 -19.03 -11.95 -1.99
CA ASN A 161 -18.58 -10.60 -2.32
C ASN A 161 -17.23 -10.66 -3.05
N VAL A 162 -17.03 -9.73 -3.99
CA VAL A 162 -15.80 -9.64 -4.79
C VAL A 162 -14.89 -8.55 -4.24
N TYR A 163 -13.62 -8.91 -4.06
CA TYR A 163 -12.58 -8.03 -3.53
C TYR A 163 -11.36 -7.98 -4.45
N CYS A 164 -10.52 -6.97 -4.24
CA CYS A 164 -9.17 -6.90 -4.75
C CYS A 164 -8.19 -7.15 -3.60
N LEU A 165 -7.30 -8.12 -3.75
CA LEU A 165 -6.21 -8.38 -2.83
C LEU A 165 -4.92 -7.86 -3.44
N TYR A 166 -4.26 -6.92 -2.77
CA TYR A 166 -2.90 -6.51 -3.06
C TYR A 166 -1.94 -7.22 -2.12
N GLU A 167 -0.86 -7.77 -2.67
CA GLU A 167 0.14 -8.53 -1.94
C GLU A 167 1.53 -8.00 -2.30
N TRP A 168 2.25 -7.53 -1.29
CA TRP A 168 3.65 -7.14 -1.39
C TRP A 168 4.52 -8.14 -0.67
N ASN A 169 5.59 -8.60 -1.33
CA ASN A 169 6.58 -9.49 -0.73
C ASN A 169 7.90 -8.74 -0.58
N PHE A 170 8.47 -8.77 0.62
CA PHE A 170 9.74 -8.14 0.93
C PHE A 170 10.73 -9.23 1.37
N GLU A 171 11.94 -9.14 0.84
CA GLU A 171 13.06 -9.97 1.28
C GLU A 171 14.10 -9.08 1.97
N GLY A 172 14.50 -9.50 3.16
CA GLY A 172 15.61 -8.91 3.89
C GLY A 172 16.92 -9.27 3.19
N VAL A 173 17.83 -8.30 3.13
CA VAL A 173 19.15 -8.49 2.52
C VAL A 173 19.94 -9.46 3.39
N GLN A 174 20.08 -10.71 2.94
CA GLN A 174 21.05 -11.65 3.50
C GLN A 174 22.39 -11.43 2.80
N ASN A 175 23.25 -10.59 3.37
CA ASN A 175 24.67 -10.64 3.08
C ASN A 175 25.33 -11.50 4.18
N ASP A 176 26.02 -12.56 3.76
CA ASP A 176 26.57 -13.62 4.64
C ASP A 176 27.56 -13.13 5.72
N ASP A 177 28.05 -11.89 5.65
CA ASP A 177 29.06 -11.35 6.56
C ASP A 177 28.52 -10.49 7.73
N GLN A 178 27.20 -10.31 7.89
CA GLN A 178 26.65 -9.35 8.87
C GLN A 178 25.50 -9.87 9.74
N ILE A 179 25.72 -10.99 10.45
CA ILE A 179 24.79 -11.47 11.50
C ILE A 179 24.55 -10.40 12.59
N LEU A 180 25.51 -9.51 12.82
CA LEU A 180 25.41 -8.35 13.74
C LEU A 180 24.50 -7.22 13.22
N ASP A 181 24.12 -7.21 11.94
CA ASP A 181 23.24 -6.19 11.34
C ASP A 181 21.80 -6.70 11.16
N LEU A 182 21.56 -8.00 11.38
CA LEU A 182 20.21 -8.56 11.30
C LEU A 182 19.30 -8.01 12.40
N GLU A 183 19.77 -7.88 13.64
CA GLU A 183 18.94 -7.32 14.72
C GLU A 183 18.59 -5.83 14.48
N ASN A 184 19.54 -5.04 13.95
CA ASN A 184 19.30 -3.64 13.59
C ASN A 184 18.37 -3.53 12.39
N PHE A 185 18.58 -4.36 11.36
CA PHE A 185 17.69 -4.46 10.21
C PHE A 185 16.27 -4.85 10.63
N LEU A 186 16.14 -5.85 11.51
CA LEU A 186 14.86 -6.27 12.07
C LEU A 186 14.22 -5.17 12.91
N ALA A 187 14.99 -4.43 13.71
CA ALA A 187 14.48 -3.31 14.50
C ALA A 187 13.99 -2.15 13.61
N GLN A 188 14.74 -1.80 12.57
CA GLN A 188 14.34 -0.81 11.56
C GLN A 188 13.08 -1.28 10.82
N TYR A 189 13.07 -2.54 10.37
CA TYR A 189 11.94 -3.14 9.66
C TYR A 189 10.67 -3.17 10.51
N ARG A 190 10.78 -3.54 11.80
CA ARG A 190 9.68 -3.49 12.78
C ARG A 190 9.17 -2.07 12.99
N SER A 191 10.06 -1.09 13.08
CA SER A 191 9.70 0.33 13.17
C SER A 191 8.90 0.77 11.94
N GLU A 192 9.35 0.38 10.74
CA GLU A 192 8.64 0.73 9.50
C GLU A 192 7.28 0.03 9.36
N ILE A 193 7.17 -1.22 9.81
CA ILE A 193 5.87 -1.89 9.91
C ILE A 193 4.96 -1.15 10.89
N GLY A 194 5.46 -0.72 12.05
CA GLY A 194 4.68 0.08 13.00
C GLY A 194 4.17 1.38 12.37
N ASN A 195 4.99 2.04 11.55
CA ASN A 195 4.59 3.21 10.78
C ASN A 195 3.49 2.88 9.74
N ILE A 196 3.65 1.76 9.03
CA ILE A 196 2.68 1.27 8.05
C ILE A 196 1.34 0.95 8.73
N GLU A 197 1.35 0.21 9.84
CA GLU A 197 0.15 -0.16 10.57
C GLU A 197 -0.61 1.07 11.07
N ASN A 198 0.11 2.05 11.61
CA ASN A 198 -0.48 3.31 12.05
C ASN A 198 -1.15 4.06 10.89
N ASP A 199 -0.50 4.09 9.72
CA ASP A 199 -1.10 4.65 8.51
C ASP A 199 -2.33 3.84 8.06
N MET A 200 -2.28 2.50 8.12
CA MET A 200 -3.39 1.63 7.72
C MET A 200 -4.61 1.76 8.63
N ARG A 201 -4.40 1.86 9.95
CA ARG A 201 -5.48 2.15 10.93
C ARG A 201 -6.19 3.46 10.59
N ARG A 202 -5.44 4.50 10.20
CA ARG A 202 -6.03 5.77 9.74
C ARG A 202 -6.83 5.59 8.46
N LEU A 203 -6.32 4.81 7.51
CA LEU A 203 -6.92 4.61 6.19
C LEU A 203 -8.18 3.73 6.19
N LEU A 204 -8.27 2.76 7.11
CA LEU A 204 -9.44 1.90 7.30
C LEU A 204 -10.71 2.69 7.62
N ASN A 205 -10.57 3.78 8.38
CA ASN A 205 -11.70 4.60 8.81
C ASN A 205 -12.19 5.58 7.73
N ILE A 206 -11.52 5.64 6.58
CA ILE A 206 -11.83 6.61 5.54
C ILE A 206 -12.90 6.05 4.60
N ARG A 207 -14.04 6.73 4.57
CA ARG A 207 -15.16 6.40 3.70
C ARG A 207 -15.48 7.58 2.79
N HIS A 208 -15.52 7.30 1.50
CA HIS A 208 -15.91 8.23 0.45
C HIS A 208 -16.54 7.42 -0.68
N SER A 209 -17.64 7.89 -1.27
CA SER A 209 -18.38 7.18 -2.32
C SER A 209 -17.51 6.84 -3.55
N LEU A 210 -16.62 7.77 -3.91
CA LEU A 210 -15.71 7.66 -5.05
C LEU A 210 -14.37 6.96 -4.72
N LEU A 211 -14.15 6.49 -3.49
CA LEU A 211 -12.93 5.74 -3.11
C LEU A 211 -13.25 4.27 -2.86
N CYS A 212 -12.38 3.38 -3.35
CA CYS A 212 -12.43 1.99 -2.93
C CYS A 212 -12.09 1.89 -1.43
N LYS A 213 -12.95 1.19 -0.68
CA LYS A 213 -12.77 0.99 0.75
C LYS A 213 -11.69 -0.04 0.98
N ILE A 214 -10.87 0.19 2.00
CA ILE A 214 -10.00 -0.85 2.56
C ILE A 214 -10.84 -1.65 3.53
N VAL A 215 -10.91 -2.96 3.29
CA VAL A 215 -11.68 -3.90 4.11
C VAL A 215 -10.82 -4.42 5.23
N ALA A 216 -9.64 -4.92 4.89
CA ALA A 216 -8.70 -5.48 5.84
C ALA A 216 -7.26 -5.33 5.36
N TYR A 217 -6.32 -5.52 6.28
CA TYR A 217 -4.92 -5.67 5.96
C TYR A 217 -4.32 -6.76 6.84
N GLN A 218 -3.23 -7.37 6.38
CA GLN A 218 -2.53 -8.39 7.11
C GLN A 218 -1.04 -8.25 6.81
N TYR A 219 -0.22 -8.51 7.81
CA TYR A 219 1.20 -8.64 7.65
C TYR A 219 1.61 -10.03 8.14
N LEU A 220 2.43 -10.72 7.36
CA LEU A 220 2.92 -12.07 7.64
C LEU A 220 4.43 -12.10 7.58
N VAL A 221 5.00 -12.82 8.55
CA VAL A 221 6.41 -13.20 8.55
C VAL A 221 6.47 -14.68 8.17
N HIS A 222 7.15 -15.03 7.08
CA HIS A 222 7.27 -16.44 6.68
C HIS A 222 8.54 -17.05 7.28
N ASP A 223 9.71 -16.49 6.94
CA ASP A 223 11.02 -16.96 7.41
C ASP A 223 11.83 -15.82 8.05
N THR A 224 13.13 -16.01 8.30
CA THR A 224 14.01 -15.02 8.96
C THR A 224 14.14 -13.69 8.20
N ALA A 225 13.85 -13.68 6.90
CA ALA A 225 14.01 -12.51 6.05
C ALA A 225 12.85 -12.27 5.08
N THR A 226 11.80 -13.10 5.06
CA THR A 226 10.72 -12.97 4.07
C THR A 226 9.42 -12.53 4.72
N TYR A 227 8.83 -11.50 4.14
CA TYR A 227 7.68 -10.82 4.70
C TYR A 227 6.65 -10.56 3.63
N THR A 228 5.38 -10.66 3.99
CA THR A 228 4.28 -10.35 3.08
C THR A 228 3.32 -9.36 3.73
N PHE A 229 3.10 -8.24 3.06
CA PHE A 229 2.04 -7.30 3.40
C PHE A 229 0.86 -7.49 2.45
N ARG A 230 -0.35 -7.58 2.99
CA ARG A 230 -1.58 -7.80 2.24
C ARG A 230 -2.59 -6.73 2.56
N VAL A 231 -3.26 -6.23 1.53
CA VAL A 231 -4.36 -5.28 1.68
C VAL A 231 -5.55 -5.77 0.86
N LEU A 232 -6.69 -5.91 1.52
CA LEU A 232 -7.95 -6.26 0.90
C LEU A 232 -8.79 -4.99 0.71
N THR A 233 -9.28 -4.77 -0.50
CA THR A 233 -10.15 -3.65 -0.83
C THR A 233 -11.41 -4.11 -1.57
N ASP A 234 -12.46 -3.30 -1.53
CA ASP A 234 -13.63 -3.53 -2.38
C ASP A 234 -13.23 -3.50 -3.86
N TRP A 235 -13.85 -4.36 -4.67
CA TRP A 235 -13.70 -4.34 -6.12
C TRP A 235 -14.52 -3.18 -6.71
N PRO A 236 -13.95 -2.34 -7.60
CA PRO A 236 -14.69 -1.24 -8.22
C PRO A 236 -15.73 -1.69 -9.26
N GLU A 237 -15.82 -2.99 -9.59
CA GLU A 237 -16.78 -3.54 -10.57
C GLU A 237 -16.70 -2.85 -11.95
N ALA A 238 -15.49 -2.50 -12.36
CA ALA A 238 -15.26 -1.61 -13.49
C ALA A 238 -13.91 -1.87 -14.17
N SER A 239 -13.74 -1.26 -15.35
CA SER A 239 -12.45 -1.19 -16.04
C SER A 239 -11.69 0.07 -15.65
N SER A 240 -10.36 -0.03 -15.61
CA SER A 240 -9.49 1.13 -15.42
C SER A 240 -9.55 2.07 -16.63
N LEU A 241 -9.20 3.34 -16.43
CA LEU A 241 -9.10 4.31 -17.52
C LEU A 241 -8.02 3.95 -18.55
N GLU A 242 -7.08 3.06 -18.20
CA GLU A 242 -6.05 2.57 -19.11
C GLU A 242 -6.62 1.95 -20.40
N VAL A 243 -7.79 1.32 -20.32
CA VAL A 243 -8.48 0.74 -21.50
C VAL A 243 -8.82 1.80 -22.54
N PHE A 244 -8.96 3.07 -22.12
CA PHE A 244 -9.28 4.18 -23.01
C PHE A 244 -8.06 4.95 -23.52
N ASN A 245 -6.82 4.50 -23.22
CA ASN A 245 -5.60 5.17 -23.71
C ASN A 245 -5.54 5.28 -25.25
N CYS A 246 -6.22 4.38 -25.97
CA CYS A 246 -6.26 4.36 -27.43
C CYS A 246 -7.62 4.76 -28.00
N CYS A 247 -8.54 5.27 -27.17
CA CYS A 247 -9.90 5.59 -27.59
C CYS A 247 -10.20 7.07 -27.40
N PRO A 248 -10.86 7.74 -28.36
CA PRO A 248 -11.32 9.11 -28.16
C PRO A 248 -12.36 9.16 -27.05
N VAL A 249 -12.08 9.93 -26.01
CA VAL A 249 -12.98 10.15 -24.87
C VAL A 249 -13.67 11.50 -25.04
N SER A 250 -14.99 11.55 -24.86
CA SER A 250 -15.71 12.82 -24.97
C SER A 250 -15.24 13.83 -23.90
N GLU A 251 -15.19 15.11 -24.27
CA GLU A 251 -14.83 16.19 -23.34
C GLU A 251 -15.74 16.21 -22.11
N SER A 252 -17.02 15.89 -22.29
CA SER A 252 -17.99 15.82 -21.20
C SER A 252 -17.64 14.75 -20.15
N LEU A 253 -17.09 13.61 -20.59
CA LEU A 253 -16.66 12.53 -19.70
C LEU A 253 -15.36 12.91 -18.99
N LEU A 254 -14.41 13.52 -19.69
CA LEU A 254 -13.18 14.03 -19.07
C LEU A 254 -13.47 15.06 -17.98
N LYS A 255 -14.42 15.98 -18.22
CA LYS A 255 -14.88 16.94 -17.22
C LYS A 255 -15.46 16.25 -15.98
N LYS A 256 -16.32 15.23 -16.16
CA LYS A 256 -16.88 14.46 -15.04
C LYS A 256 -15.80 13.73 -14.25
N ILE A 257 -14.83 13.11 -14.93
CA ILE A 257 -13.70 12.43 -14.28
C ILE A 257 -12.87 13.44 -13.47
N ALA A 258 -12.53 14.59 -14.07
CA ALA A 258 -11.74 15.63 -13.42
C ALA A 258 -12.43 16.19 -12.16
N ILE A 259 -13.73 16.52 -12.25
CA ILE A 259 -14.52 17.00 -11.09
C ILE A 259 -14.49 15.96 -9.96
N SER A 260 -14.74 14.70 -10.30
CA SER A 260 -14.77 13.59 -9.33
C SER A 260 -13.39 13.35 -8.69
N LEU A 261 -12.30 13.50 -9.45
CA LEU A 261 -10.93 13.45 -8.95
C LEU A 261 -10.65 14.60 -7.97
N CYS A 262 -11.06 15.82 -8.32
CA CYS A 262 -10.91 16.99 -7.46
C CYS A 262 -11.67 16.83 -6.14
N GLU A 263 -12.89 16.29 -6.18
CA GLU A 263 -13.69 16.00 -4.98
C GLU A 263 -12.96 15.03 -4.03
N VAL A 264 -12.47 13.91 -4.57
CA VAL A 264 -11.74 12.91 -3.79
C VAL A 264 -10.44 13.48 -3.22
N LEU A 265 -9.69 14.23 -4.02
CA LEU A 265 -8.44 14.84 -3.58
C LEU A 265 -8.66 15.87 -2.49
N LEU A 266 -9.68 16.73 -2.63
CA LEU A 266 -10.05 17.70 -1.62
C LEU A 266 -10.41 17.00 -0.30
N PHE A 267 -11.21 15.93 -0.39
CA PHE A 267 -11.56 15.11 0.78
C PHE A 267 -10.32 14.48 1.44
N LEU A 268 -9.43 13.85 0.68
CA LEU A 268 -8.22 13.23 1.23
C LEU A 268 -7.29 14.28 1.85
N HIS A 269 -7.11 15.43 1.20
CA HIS A 269 -6.29 16.52 1.71
C HIS A 269 -6.87 17.14 2.99
N SER A 270 -8.20 17.20 3.12
CA SER A 270 -8.86 17.60 4.38
C SER A 270 -8.55 16.68 5.56
N LYS A 271 -8.16 15.43 5.27
CA LYS A 271 -7.70 14.42 6.25
C LYS A 271 -6.17 14.32 6.31
N SER A 272 -5.44 15.26 5.71
CA SER A 272 -3.98 15.26 5.62
C SER A 272 -3.41 14.02 4.94
N ILE A 273 -4.13 13.46 3.97
CA ILE A 273 -3.74 12.25 3.24
C ILE A 273 -3.48 12.60 1.79
N ILE A 274 -2.30 12.21 1.32
CA ILE A 274 -1.91 12.36 -0.08
C ILE A 274 -2.09 11.00 -0.76
N HIS A 275 -2.74 11.00 -1.92
CA HIS A 275 -2.89 9.78 -2.71
C HIS A 275 -1.51 9.31 -3.18
N ARG A 276 -0.70 10.09 -3.92
CA ARG A 276 0.67 9.77 -4.43
C ARG A 276 0.78 8.91 -5.69
N ALA A 277 -0.29 8.23 -6.10
CA ALA A 277 -0.30 7.42 -7.32
C ALA A 277 -1.63 7.55 -8.09
N ILE A 278 -2.05 8.79 -8.38
CA ILE A 278 -3.19 9.00 -9.29
C ILE A 278 -2.70 8.87 -10.72
N ASN A 279 -3.18 7.85 -11.43
CA ASN A 279 -2.90 7.60 -12.83
C ASN A 279 -4.08 6.85 -13.48
N THR A 280 -3.99 6.54 -14.78
CA THR A 280 -5.05 5.85 -15.53
C THR A 280 -5.32 4.43 -15.03
N LYS A 281 -4.39 3.79 -14.31
CA LYS A 281 -4.56 2.47 -13.68
C LYS A 281 -5.28 2.54 -12.33
N SER A 282 -5.21 3.68 -11.64
CA SER A 282 -5.82 3.86 -10.31
C SER A 282 -7.25 4.37 -10.36
N VAL A 283 -7.76 4.75 -11.54
CA VAL A 283 -9.10 5.32 -11.73
C VAL A 283 -9.92 4.37 -12.58
N TYR A 284 -11.11 4.03 -12.09
CA TYR A 284 -12.02 3.06 -12.68
C TYR A 284 -13.31 3.73 -13.09
N LEU A 285 -13.83 3.37 -14.26
CA LEU A 285 -15.08 3.88 -14.78
C LEU A 285 -16.21 2.88 -14.49
N CYS A 286 -17.04 3.21 -13.51
CA CYS A 286 -18.20 2.43 -13.07
C CYS A 286 -19.47 2.91 -13.79
N THR A 287 -20.52 2.08 -13.76
CA THR A 287 -21.85 2.48 -14.24
C THR A 287 -22.42 3.69 -13.50
N THR A 288 -22.04 3.86 -12.23
CA THR A 288 -22.49 4.95 -11.36
C THR A 288 -21.56 6.16 -11.32
N GLY A 289 -20.45 6.17 -12.08
CA GLY A 289 -19.47 7.26 -12.05
C GLY A 289 -18.04 6.74 -12.06
N ILE A 290 -17.14 7.34 -11.26
CA ILE A 290 -15.78 6.84 -11.10
C ILE A 290 -15.56 6.25 -9.72
N LYS A 291 -14.66 5.26 -9.64
CA LYS A 291 -14.05 4.83 -8.38
C LYS A 291 -12.54 4.92 -8.49
N ILE A 292 -11.92 5.38 -7.41
CA ILE A 292 -10.47 5.50 -7.33
C ILE A 292 -9.96 4.43 -6.37
N THR A 293 -9.07 3.59 -6.87
CA THR A 293 -8.38 2.59 -6.05
C THR A 293 -7.23 3.23 -5.31
N ARG A 294 -7.00 2.80 -4.07
CA ARG A 294 -5.92 3.30 -3.22
C ARG A 294 -4.59 2.60 -3.50
N THR A 295 -4.26 2.34 -4.78
CA THR A 295 -3.02 1.64 -5.19
C THR A 295 -1.74 2.39 -4.81
N SER A 296 -1.85 3.59 -4.30
CA SER A 296 -0.70 4.36 -3.86
C SER A 296 0.03 3.84 -2.62
N PHE A 297 -0.51 2.80 -1.97
CA PHE A 297 0.25 2.04 -0.98
C PHE A 297 1.56 1.51 -1.55
N VAL A 298 1.59 1.14 -2.84
CA VAL A 298 2.80 0.69 -3.54
C VAL A 298 3.94 1.69 -3.34
N ARG A 299 3.70 2.97 -3.63
CA ARG A 299 4.72 4.03 -3.47
C ARG A 299 5.06 4.35 -2.01
N ARG A 300 4.15 4.07 -1.06
CA ARG A 300 4.48 4.21 0.36
C ARG A 300 5.43 3.10 0.78
N PHE A 301 5.18 1.86 0.37
CA PHE A 301 6.07 0.74 0.63
C PHE A 301 7.42 0.89 -0.07
N ASP A 302 7.43 1.39 -1.30
CA ASP A 302 8.69 1.67 -2.00
C ASP A 302 9.58 2.64 -1.20
N HIS A 303 8.97 3.66 -0.59
CA HIS A 303 9.68 4.59 0.28
C HIS A 303 10.14 3.92 1.59
N TYR A 304 9.34 3.06 2.21
CA TYR A 304 9.73 2.44 3.48
C TYR A 304 10.86 1.42 3.33
N PHE A 305 10.93 0.72 2.20
CA PHE A 305 11.86 -0.40 2.03
C PHE A 305 13.03 -0.11 1.09
N TYR A 306 12.98 0.97 0.29
CA TYR A 306 14.00 1.26 -0.73
C TYR A 306 14.46 2.73 -0.78
N SER A 307 14.24 3.54 0.27
CA SER A 307 14.78 4.92 0.32
C SER A 307 15.88 5.14 1.35
#